data_AF-A0A0S8A5R5-F1
#
_entry.id   AF-A0A0S8A5R5-F1
#
_cell.length_a   1.000
_cell.length_b   1.000
_cell.length_c   1.000
_cell.angle_alpha   90.00
_cell.angle_beta   90.00
_cell.angle_gamma   90.00
#
_symmetry.space_group_name_H-M   'P 1'
#
loop_
_entity.id
_entity.type
_entity.pdbx_description
1 polymer ?
#
loop_
_entity_poly.entity_id
_entity_poly.type
_entity_poly.pdbx_seq_one_letter_code
_entity_poly.pdbx_strand_id
1 'polypeptide(L)'
;MKHNLILRVVSKFLIPLIFLFALYVQFHGDFGPGGGFQAGVIFSAGLILYALVFGVETAKKIIPPFVLRLLASLGVLIYAG
;
A
#
# COMPACT_ATOMS: atom_id res chain seq x y z
N MET A 1 19.30 9.89 2.75
CA MET A 1 18.83 10.35 4.09
C MET A 1 19.65 9.66 5.17
N LYS A 2 20.53 10.40 5.85
CA LYS A 2 21.31 9.90 6.98
C LYS A 2 20.35 9.52 8.13
N HIS A 3 20.30 8.23 8.47
CA HIS A 3 19.93 7.66 9.78
C HIS A 3 18.78 8.30 10.57
N ASN A 4 17.56 8.40 9.99
CA ASN A 4 16.36 8.65 10.78
C ASN A 4 15.87 7.34 11.44
N LEU A 5 16.51 6.95 12.55
CA LEU A 5 16.20 5.72 13.28
C LEU A 5 14.74 5.70 13.75
N ILE A 6 14.26 6.82 14.28
CA ILE A 6 12.86 6.97 14.75
C ILE A 6 11.88 6.69 13.61
N LEU A 7 12.04 7.34 12.44
CA LEU A 7 11.17 7.09 11.28
C LEU A 7 11.23 5.63 10.84
N ARG A 8 12.41 5.01 10.79
CA ARG A 8 12.53 3.59 10.42
C ARG A 8 11.80 2.65 11.38
N VAL A 9 11.89 2.91 12.68
CA VAL A 9 11.23 2.08 13.70
C VAL A 9 9.72 2.30 13.65
N VAL A 10 9.26 3.55 13.69
CA VAL A 10 7.84 3.89 13.69
C VAL A 10 7.16 3.41 12.41
N SER A 11 7.76 3.63 11.23
CA SER A 11 7.17 3.17 9.97
C SER A 11 7.07 1.65 9.87
N LYS A 12 7.99 0.88 10.46
CA LYS A 12 7.85 -0.59 10.51
C LYS A 12 6.62 -1.05 11.29
N PHE A 13 6.20 -0.30 12.31
CA PHE A 13 4.98 -0.58 13.05
C PHE A 13 3.73 -0.04 12.35
N LEU A 14 3.79 1.16 11.77
CA LEU A 14 2.64 1.79 11.12
C LEU A 14 2.25 1.12 9.81
N ILE A 15 3.19 0.67 8.99
CA ILE A 15 2.88 0.09 7.66
C ILE A 15 1.92 -1.12 7.76
N PRO A 16 2.14 -2.10 8.65
CA PRO A 16 1.16 -3.18 8.87
C PRO A 16 -0.23 -2.68 9.29
N LEU A 17 -0.29 -1.66 10.17
CA LEU A 17 -1.56 -1.07 10.61
C LEU A 17 -2.28 -0.34 9.47
N ILE A 18 -1.54 0.37 8.61
CA ILE A 18 -2.07 1.04 7.41
C ILE A 18 -2.68 0.00 6.46
N PHE A 19 -1.98 -1.12 6.23
CA PHE A 19 -2.50 -2.20 5.37
C PHE A 19 -3.70 -2.90 5.97
N LEU A 20 -3.69 -3.16 7.29
CA LEU A 20 -4.84 -3.72 7.98
C LEU A 20 -6.06 -2.80 7.87
N PHE A 21 -5.85 -1.49 8.03
CA PHE A 21 -6.91 -0.50 7.89
C PHE A 21 -7.41 -0.41 6.44
N ALA A 22 -6.52 -0.48 5.45
CA ALA A 22 -6.92 -0.53 4.04
C ALA A 22 -7.79 -1.76 3.73
N LEU A 23 -7.46 -2.93 4.28
CA LEU A 23 -8.29 -4.13 4.17
C LEU A 23 -9.63 -3.97 4.89
N TYR A 24 -9.66 -3.35 6.07
CA TYR A 24 -10.90 -3.02 6.75
C TYR A 24 -11.80 -2.14 5.87
N VAL A 25 -11.28 -1.05 5.30
CA VAL A 25 -12.01 -0.13 4.41
C VAL A 25 -12.47 -0.83 3.12
N GLN A 26 -11.69 -1.79 2.60
CA GLN A 26 -12.07 -2.59 1.44
C GLN A 26 -13.27 -3.49 1.72
N PHE A 27 -13.27 -4.17 2.87
CA PHE A 27 -14.27 -5.19 3.21
C PHE A 27 -15.51 -4.66 3.94
N HIS A 28 -15.48 -3.41 4.42
CA HIS A 28 -16.61 -2.77 5.11
C HIS A 28 -17.15 -1.54 4.36
N GLY A 29 -16.80 -1.37 3.08
CA GLY A 29 -17.26 -0.25 2.26
C GLY A 29 -18.76 -0.29 1.92
N ASP A 30 -19.42 -1.41 2.18
CA ASP A 30 -20.86 -1.63 2.08
C ASP A 30 -21.64 -1.18 3.33
N PHE A 31 -21.02 -1.29 4.51
CA PHE A 31 -21.63 -0.89 5.80
C PHE A 31 -21.20 0.49 6.31
N GLY A 32 -20.24 1.14 5.66
CA GLY A 32 -19.70 2.44 6.06
C GLY A 32 -19.04 3.20 4.92
N PRO A 33 -18.58 4.44 5.15
CA PRO A 33 -17.87 5.20 4.14
C PRO A 33 -16.56 4.48 3.78
N GLY A 34 -16.37 4.14 2.50
CA GLY A 34 -15.22 3.37 2.06
C GLY A 34 -15.36 2.83 0.65
N GLY A 35 -14.75 1.67 0.42
CA GLY A 35 -14.74 0.98 -0.87
C GLY A 35 -13.34 0.80 -1.45
N GLY A 36 -13.29 0.23 -2.65
CA GLY A 36 -12.04 -0.20 -3.26
C GLY A 36 -11.07 0.93 -3.64
N PHE A 37 -11.58 2.07 -4.08
CA PHE A 37 -10.73 3.22 -4.43
C PHE A 37 -10.01 3.78 -3.20
N GLN A 38 -10.75 4.06 -2.14
CA GLN A 38 -10.21 4.58 -0.89
C GLN A 38 -9.24 3.59 -0.25
N ALA A 39 -9.59 2.30 -0.21
CA ALA A 39 -8.69 1.24 0.25
C ALA A 39 -7.38 1.20 -0.56
N GLY A 40 -7.47 1.31 -1.90
CA GLY A 40 -6.30 1.37 -2.78
C GLY A 40 -5.40 2.58 -2.52
N VAL A 41 -5.97 3.75 -2.23
CA VAL A 41 -5.22 4.96 -1.86
C VAL A 41 -4.49 4.76 -0.51
N ILE A 42 -5.15 4.16 0.48
CA ILE A 42 -4.54 3.87 1.79
C ILE A 42 -3.39 2.85 1.65
N PHE A 43 -3.58 1.78 0.86
CA PHE A 43 -2.51 0.84 0.52
C PHE A 43 -1.33 1.56 -0.13
N SER A 44 -1.60 2.43 -1.10
CA SER A 44 -0.58 3.22 -1.80
C SER A 44 0.18 4.14 -0.84
N ALA A 45 -0.49 4.76 0.13
CA ALA A 45 0.15 5.59 1.15
C ALA A 45 1.14 4.79 2.00
N GLY A 46 0.82 3.55 2.38
CA GLY A 46 1.74 2.66 3.08
C GLY A 46 3.00 2.33 2.26
N LEU A 47 2.84 2.08 0.95
CA LEU A 47 3.96 1.85 0.03
C LEU A 47 4.81 3.12 -0.19
N ILE A 48 4.17 4.28 -0.31
CA ILE A 48 4.86 5.58 -0.42
C ILE A 48 5.65 5.85 0.86
N LEU A 49 5.06 5.64 2.03
CA LEU A 49 5.76 5.76 3.31
C LEU A 49 7.00 4.85 3.36
N TYR A 50 6.86 3.59 2.90
CA TYR A 50 8.00 2.68 2.80
C TYR A 50 9.09 3.23 1.87
N ALA A 51 8.73 3.68 0.66
CA ALA A 51 9.67 4.22 -0.31
C ALA A 51 10.37 5.50 0.18
N LEU A 52 9.66 6.36 0.90
CA LEU A 52 10.23 7.56 1.52
C LEU A 52 11.25 7.17 2.60
N VAL A 53 10.95 6.21 3.48
CA VAL A 53 11.80 5.88 4.63
C VAL A 53 12.98 4.97 4.28
N PHE A 54 12.76 4.00 3.38
CA PHE A 54 13.75 2.96 3.03
C PHE A 54 14.37 3.16 1.65
N GLY A 55 13.88 4.11 0.87
CA GLY A 55 14.36 4.43 -0.47
C GLY A 55 13.55 3.73 -1.56
N VAL A 56 13.39 4.44 -2.68
CA VAL A 56 12.62 3.97 -3.84
C VAL A 56 13.22 2.70 -4.44
N GLU A 57 14.54 2.58 -4.50
CA GLU A 57 15.20 1.36 -5.01
C GLU A 57 14.95 0.16 -4.11
N THR A 58 14.86 0.35 -2.79
CA THR A 58 14.47 -0.72 -1.86
C THR A 58 13.00 -1.09 -2.06
N ALA A 59 12.12 -0.11 -2.24
CA ALA A 59 10.70 -0.35 -2.50
C ALA A 59 10.47 -1.13 -3.81
N LYS A 60 11.19 -0.77 -4.89
CA LYS A 60 11.14 -1.46 -6.18
C LYS A 60 11.63 -2.91 -6.12
N LYS A 61 12.50 -3.26 -5.16
CA LYS A 61 12.91 -4.65 -4.95
C LYS A 61 11.80 -5.50 -4.32
N ILE A 62 10.94 -4.90 -3.50
CA ILE A 62 9.82 -5.58 -2.85
C ILE A 62 8.64 -5.69 -3.81
N ILE A 63 8.30 -4.59 -4.49
CA ILE A 63 7.26 -4.56 -5.51
C ILE A 63 7.85 -4.04 -6.83
N PRO A 64 8.36 -4.94 -7.69
CA PRO A 64 8.87 -4.58 -8.99
C PRO A 64 7.79 -3.93 -9.87
N PRO A 65 8.15 -3.00 -10.77
CA PRO A 65 7.19 -2.36 -11.68
C PRO A 65 6.38 -3.34 -12.53
N PHE A 66 6.94 -4.51 -12.85
CA PHE A 66 6.22 -5.57 -13.57
C PHE A 66 5.07 -6.14 -12.73
N VAL A 67 5.27 -6.34 -11.41
CA VAL A 67 4.23 -6.84 -10.51
C VAL A 67 3.09 -5.82 -10.42
N LEU A 68 3.41 -4.52 -10.36
CA LEU A 68 2.37 -3.46 -10.39
C LEU A 68 1.54 -3.52 -11.67
N ARG A 69 2.18 -3.68 -12.84
CA ARG A 69 1.48 -3.80 -14.12
C ARG A 69 0.60 -5.05 -14.17
N LEU A 70 1.10 -6.18 -13.65
CA LEU A 70 0.35 -7.42 -13.57
C LEU A 70 -0.89 -7.24 -12.67
N LEU A 71 -0.73 -6.68 -11.47
CA LEU A 71 -1.84 -6.44 -10.53
C LEU A 71 -2.88 -5.47 -11.09
N ALA A 72 -2.45 -4.39 -11.75
CA ALA A 72 -3.36 -3.45 -12.40
C ALA A 72 -4.17 -4.13 -13.52
N SER A 73 -3.51 -4.94 -14.35
CA SER A 73 -4.17 -5.69 -15.42
C SER A 73 -5.15 -6.73 -14.87
N LEU A 74 -4.73 -7.47 -13.82
CA LEU A 74 -5.58 -8.43 -13.12
C LEU A 74 -6.80 -7.76 -12.49
N GLY A 75 -6.64 -6.57 -11.90
CA GLY A 75 -7.76 -5.82 -11.34
C GLY A 75 -8.82 -5.47 -12.40
N VAL A 76 -8.39 -5.06 -13.59
CA VAL A 76 -9.29 -4.82 -14.72
C VAL A 76 -9.96 -6.10 -15.19
N LEU A 77 -9.21 -7.21 -15.30
CA LEU A 77 -9.77 -8.51 -15.71
C LEU A 77 -10.82 -9.01 -14.70
N ILE A 78 -10.54 -8.94 -13.40
CA ILE A 78 -11.48 -9.32 -12.33
C ILE A 78 -12.74 -8.44 -12.38
N TYR A 79 -12.59 -7.14 -12.68
CA TYR A 79 -13.73 -6.25 -12.84
C TYR A 79 -14.56 -6.59 -14.09
N ALA A 80 -13.92 -7.06 -15.17
CA ALA A 80 -14.58 -7.42 -16.41
C ALA A 80 -15.32 -8.78 -16.36
N GLY A 81 -14.86 -9.72 -15.53
CA GLY A 81 -15.44 -11.07 -15.36
C GLY A 81 -14.57 -12.16 -15.98
#